data_AF-A0A702B802-F1
#
_entry.id   AF-A0A702B802-F1
#
_cell.length_a   1.000
_cell.length_b   1.000
_cell.length_c   1.000
_cell.angle_alpha   90.00
_cell.angle_beta   90.00
_cell.angle_gamma   90.00
#
_symmetry.space_group_name_H-M   'P 1'
#
loop_
_entity.id
_entity.type
_entity.pdbx_description
1 polymer ?
#
loop_
_entity_poly.entity_id
_entity_poly.type
_entity_poly.pdbx_seq_one_letter_code
_entity_poly.pdbx_strand_id
1 'polypeptide(L)'
;RFSLCVIVSDWSWYPSQGYHVLRASLRAIPLLSHIVPYAEQQKAIHYRVFLDNLARAVNPEVRVIIVTDAGFQNAWFWHIQSLG
;
A
#
# COMPACT_ATOMS: atom_id res chain seq x y z
N ARG A 1 -21.61 11.84 -8.78
CA ARG A 1 -20.60 11.16 -9.63
C ARG A 1 -19.34 11.06 -8.79
N PHE A 2 -18.98 9.88 -8.28
CA PHE A 2 -17.75 9.73 -7.52
C PHE A 2 -16.56 9.88 -8.47
N SER A 3 -15.56 10.68 -8.08
CA SER A 3 -14.26 10.67 -8.75
C SER A 3 -13.60 9.30 -8.51
N LEU A 4 -12.90 8.79 -9.52
CA LEU A 4 -12.16 7.54 -9.43
C LEU A 4 -10.69 7.87 -9.16
N CYS A 5 -10.11 7.24 -8.14
CA CYS A 5 -8.70 7.32 -7.81
C CYS A 5 -8.06 5.95 -8.01
N VAL A 6 -6.99 5.88 -8.80
CA VAL A 6 -6.22 4.65 -8.99
C VAL A 6 -4.87 4.82 -8.32
N ILE A 7 -4.60 3.96 -7.34
CA ILE A 7 -3.36 3.94 -6.57
C ILE A 7 -2.60 2.67 -6.95
N VAL A 8 -1.35 2.83 -7.35
CA VAL A 8 -0.44 1.70 -7.57
C VAL A 8 0.35 1.47 -6.29
N SER A 9 0.42 0.22 -5.84
CA SER A 9 1.19 -0.18 -4.67
C SER A 9 2.17 -1.29 -5.01
N ASP A 10 3.44 -1.08 -4.70
CA ASP A 10 4.53 -2.01 -5.02
C ASP A 10 5.64 -1.97 -3.95
N TRP A 11 6.39 -3.08 -3.89
CA TRP A 11 7.65 -3.12 -3.14
C TRP A 11 8.81 -2.72 -4.04
N SER A 12 9.65 -1.82 -3.54
CA SER A 12 10.90 -1.42 -4.17
C SER A 12 12.07 -1.58 -3.21
N TRP A 13 13.27 -1.74 -3.76
CA TRP A 13 14.50 -1.77 -2.98
C TRP A 13 14.82 -0.36 -2.45
N TYR A 14 15.48 -0.27 -1.30
CA TYR A 14 15.92 1.01 -0.74
C TYR A 14 17.45 1.18 -0.84
N PRO A 15 17.97 2.40 -1.13
CA PRO A 15 19.41 2.66 -1.31
C PRO A 15 20.34 2.16 -0.20
N SER A 16 19.92 2.19 1.06
CA SER A 16 20.69 1.59 2.15
C SER A 16 20.45 0.09 2.21
N GLN A 17 21.54 -0.70 2.21
CA GLN A 17 21.46 -2.15 2.32
C GLN A 17 20.58 -2.57 3.50
N GLY A 18 19.72 -3.58 3.28
CA GLY A 18 18.89 -4.17 4.32
C GLY A 18 17.50 -3.54 4.51
N TYR A 19 17.02 -2.68 3.60
CA TYR A 19 15.67 -2.13 3.66
C TYR A 19 14.94 -2.22 2.31
N HIS A 20 13.61 -2.28 2.39
CA HIS A 20 12.68 -2.17 1.28
C HIS A 20 11.65 -1.08 1.57
N VAL A 21 11.01 -0.59 0.51
CA VAL A 21 9.93 0.38 0.62
C VAL A 21 8.67 -0.20 0.00
N LEU A 22 7.59 -0.23 0.78
CA LEU A 22 6.25 -0.38 0.25
C LEU A 22 5.71 1.02 -0.05
N ARG A 23 5.37 1.29 -1.31
CA ARG A 23 4.97 2.63 -1.76
C ARG A 23 3.57 2.58 -2.35
N ALA A 24 2.75 3.56 -2.02
CA ALA A 24 1.52 3.88 -2.74
C ALA A 24 1.74 5.14 -3.59
N SER A 25 1.35 5.09 -4.87
CA SER A 25 1.51 6.20 -5.81
C SER A 25 0.20 6.48 -6.56
N LEU A 26 -0.14 7.77 -6.70
CA LEU A 26 -1.16 8.24 -7.63
C LEU A 26 -0.45 8.68 -8.90
N ARG A 27 -0.57 7.88 -9.97
CA ARG A 27 0.24 8.05 -11.19
C ARG A 27 1.74 8.03 -10.82
N ALA A 28 2.48 9.09 -11.14
CA ALA A 28 3.90 9.23 -10.81
C ALA A 28 4.18 9.97 -9.49
N ILE A 29 3.14 10.24 -8.68
CA ILE A 29 3.26 11.01 -7.44
C ILE A 29 3.15 10.05 -6.25
N PRO A 30 4.21 9.90 -5.43
CA PRO A 30 4.14 9.11 -4.20
C PRO A 30 3.15 9.74 -3.21
N LEU A 31 2.21 8.93 -2.71
CA LEU A 31 1.28 9.32 -1.64
C LEU A 31 1.79 8.91 -0.27
N LEU A 32 2.34 7.70 -0.19
CA LEU A 32 2.81 7.11 1.06
C LEU A 32 4.00 6.19 0.77
N SER A 33 5.01 6.23 1.64
CA SER A 33 6.14 5.29 1.62
C SER A 33 6.32 4.72 3.00
N HIS A 34 6.42 3.40 3.09
CA HIS A 34 6.62 2.66 4.33
C HIS A 34 7.91 1.85 4.23
N ILE A 35 8.93 2.28 4.98
CA ILE A 35 10.26 1.67 4.96
C ILE A 35 10.27 0.50 5.93
N VAL A 36 10.72 -0.66 5.46
CA VAL A 36 10.70 -1.92 6.22
C VAL A 36 12.07 -2.59 6.11
N PRO A 37 12.65 -3.09 7.22
CA PRO A 37 13.85 -3.91 7.15
C PRO A 37 13.63 -5.14 6.26
N TYR A 38 14.64 -5.53 5.49
CA TYR A 38 14.55 -6.67 4.55
C TYR A 38 14.12 -7.97 5.24
N ALA A 39 14.66 -8.24 6.42
CA ALA A 39 14.31 -9.42 7.22
C ALA A 39 12.84 -9.43 7.68
N GLU A 40 12.13 -8.32 7.55
CA GLU A 40 10.74 -8.15 7.95
C GLU A 40 9.79 -7.95 6.77
N GLN A 41 10.33 -7.97 5.54
CA GLN A 41 9.52 -7.87 4.33
C GLN A 41 8.44 -8.96 4.34
N GLN A 42 7.28 -8.63 3.76
CA GLN A 42 6.13 -9.52 3.62
C GLN A 42 5.42 -9.93 4.93
N LYS A 43 5.92 -9.56 6.12
CA LYS A 43 5.15 -9.75 7.35
C LYS A 43 3.84 -8.96 7.29
N ALA A 44 2.73 -9.62 7.62
CA ALA A 44 1.39 -9.07 7.52
C ALA A 44 1.22 -7.74 8.29
N ILE A 45 1.97 -7.55 9.37
CA ILE A 45 1.93 -6.32 10.17
C ILE A 45 2.27 -5.07 9.36
N HIS A 46 3.26 -5.13 8.46
CA HIS A 46 3.67 -3.97 7.67
C HIS A 46 2.65 -3.62 6.60
N TYR A 47 2.02 -4.64 5.97
CA TYR A 47 0.90 -4.40 5.06
C TYR A 47 -0.29 -3.77 5.79
N ARG A 48 -0.63 -4.27 6.98
CA ARG A 48 -1.74 -3.72 7.76
C ARG A 48 -1.51 -2.26 8.12
N VAL A 49 -0.35 -1.94 8.70
CA VAL A 49 0.01 -0.56 9.05
C VAL A 49 0.02 0.34 7.81
N PHE A 50 0.57 -0.12 6.70
CA PHE A 50 0.58 0.62 5.44
C PHE A 50 -0.83 0.90 4.92
N LEU A 51 -1.69 -0.11 4.86
CA LEU A 51 -3.07 0.04 4.37
C LEU A 51 -3.92 0.93 5.27
N ASP A 52 -3.76 0.82 6.60
CA ASP A 52 -4.44 1.69 7.56
C ASP A 52 -4.03 3.15 7.37
N ASN A 53 -2.74 3.40 7.15
CA ASN A 53 -2.23 4.74 6.89
C ASN A 53 -2.69 5.27 5.53
N LEU A 54 -2.73 4.42 4.51
CA LEU A 54 -3.24 4.78 3.18
C LEU A 54 -4.73 5.13 3.22
N ALA A 55 -5.55 4.34 3.92
CA ALA A 55 -6.98 4.59 4.10
C ALA A 55 -7.25 5.93 4.80
N ARG A 56 -6.41 6.31 5.78
CA ARG A 56 -6.49 7.62 6.43
C ARG A 56 -6.03 8.78 5.54
N ALA A 57 -5.16 8.52 4.56
CA ALA A 57 -4.61 9.53 3.68
C ALA A 57 -5.50 9.85 2.47
N VAL A 58 -6.43 8.96 2.11
CA VAL A 58 -7.35 9.13 0.99
C VAL A 58 -8.68 9.74 1.44
N ASN A 59 -9.33 10.49 0.54
CA ASN A 59 -10.67 11.03 0.80
C ASN A 59 -11.69 9.86 0.81
N PRO A 60 -12.45 9.65 1.91
CA PRO A 60 -13.42 8.54 2.02
C PRO A 60 -14.60 8.66 1.05
N GLU A 61 -14.85 9.83 0.47
CA GLU A 61 -15.89 10.04 -0.53
C GLU A 61 -15.46 9.62 -1.94
N VAL A 62 -14.19 9.25 -2.14
CA VAL A 62 -13.64 8.89 -3.46
C VAL A 62 -13.59 7.38 -3.59
N ARG A 63 -14.00 6.85 -4.74
CA ARG A 63 -13.80 5.43 -5.03
C ARG A 63 -12.31 5.20 -5.33
N VAL A 64 -11.64 4.43 -4.48
CA VAL A 64 -10.23 4.08 -4.66
C VAL A 64 -10.11 2.67 -5.23
N ILE A 65 -9.27 2.51 -6.26
CA ILE A 65 -8.83 1.20 -6.77
C ILE A 65 -7.34 1.08 -6.47
N ILE A 66 -6.95 0.05 -5.73
CA ILE A 66 -5.55 -0.28 -5.47
C ILE A 66 -5.13 -1.36 -6.46
N VAL A 67 -4.10 -1.06 -7.25
CA VAL A 67 -3.44 -1.99 -8.17
C VAL A 67 -2.11 -2.38 -7.54
N THR A 68 -1.88 -3.67 -7.32
CA THR A 68 -0.65 -4.16 -6.70
C THR A 68 -0.25 -5.51 -7.26
N ASP A 69 1.06 -5.78 -7.22
CA ASP A 69 1.65 -7.09 -7.48
C ASP A 69 1.63 -8.00 -6.24
N ALA A 70 1.08 -7.54 -5.12
CA ALA A 70 0.89 -8.36 -3.94
C ALA A 70 -0.05 -9.54 -4.24
N GLY A 71 0.33 -10.75 -3.83
CA GLY A 71 -0.41 -11.98 -4.13
C GLY A 71 -1.88 -11.94 -3.68
N PHE A 72 -2.75 -12.61 -4.43
CA PHE A 72 -4.19 -12.70 -4.16
C PHE A 72 -4.51 -13.63 -2.98
N GLN A 73 -5.64 -13.40 -2.27
CA GLN A 73 -6.16 -14.23 -1.16
C GLN A 73 -5.27 -14.43 0.09
N ASN A 74 -4.32 -13.54 0.35
CA ASN A 74 -3.52 -13.54 1.58
C ASN A 74 -4.04 -12.50 2.59
N ALA A 75 -3.31 -12.30 3.69
CA ALA A 75 -3.69 -11.38 4.76
C ALA A 75 -3.91 -9.91 4.31
N TRP A 76 -3.20 -9.42 3.29
CA TRP A 76 -3.41 -8.04 2.81
C TRP A 76 -4.76 -7.91 2.09
N PHE A 77 -5.15 -8.93 1.31
CA PHE A 77 -6.41 -8.94 0.56
C PHE A 77 -7.62 -8.89 1.50
N TRP A 78 -7.59 -9.63 2.60
CA TRP A 78 -8.68 -9.58 3.59
C TRP A 78 -8.70 -8.24 4.35
N HIS A 79 -7.52 -7.68 4.65
CA HIS A 79 -7.44 -6.40 5.35
C HIS A 79 -7.97 -5.24 4.50
N ILE A 80 -7.59 -5.17 3.21
CA ILE A 80 -8.08 -4.09 2.33
C ILE A 80 -9.61 -4.16 2.15
N GLN A 81 -10.20 -5.35 2.04
CA GLN A 81 -11.66 -5.50 1.98
C GLN A 81 -12.37 -4.98 3.24
N SER A 82 -11.72 -5.04 4.40
CA SER A 82 -12.28 -4.51 5.65
C SER A 82 -12.29 -2.98 5.72
N LEU A 83 -11.51 -2.30 4.86
CA LEU A 83 -11.36 -0.85 4.84
C LEU A 83 -12.35 -0.15 3.90
N GLY A 84 -13.08 -0.89 3.05
CA GLY A 84 -14.05 -0.38 2.08
C GLY A 84 -13.57 -0.47 0.64
#